data_AF-A0A3D4WQA1-F1
#
_entry.id   AF-A0A3D4WQA1-F1
#
_cell.length_a   1.000
_cell.length_b   1.000
_cell.length_c   1.000
_cell.angle_alpha   90.00
_cell.angle_beta   90.00
_cell.angle_gamma   90.00
#
_symmetry.space_group_name_H-M   'P 1'
#
loop_
_entity.id
_entity.type
_entity.pdbx_description
1 polymer ?
#
loop_
_entity_poly.entity_id
_entity_poly.type
_entity_poly.pdbx_seq_one_letter_code
_entity_poly.pdbx_strand_id
1 'polypeptide(L)'
;MSDVITLAVVGAGSRGEGAYGGWVLRHPDRARVVAVAEPRQVRRDRFAAAHGVTHSFADWRDLLALGKVADAVVIATPDSQHVEPATAFAQAGYHILLEKPMAPSEEGCRRIAEAATQSGVLFAVGHVLRYTPYTSALKEAVKSIGDIVSVQHLEPVGFWHQAHSFVRGNWRREDESSFMLMAKSCHDIDWLSFVVGRAITRVSSFGSLTHFTPAMKPVGAADRCL
;
A
#
# COMPACT_ATOMS: atom_id res chain seq x y z
N MET A 1 -29.20 10.58 -3.02
CA MET A 1 -28.20 9.60 -2.53
C MET A 1 -27.04 9.65 -3.51
N SER A 2 -25.79 9.52 -3.07
CA SER A 2 -24.68 9.28 -3.99
C SER A 2 -24.75 7.85 -4.51
N ASP A 3 -24.36 7.62 -5.76
CA ASP A 3 -24.33 6.28 -6.33
C ASP A 3 -23.31 5.38 -5.62
N VAL A 4 -23.62 4.08 -5.54
CA VAL A 4 -22.76 3.07 -4.91
C VAL A 4 -21.58 2.77 -5.83
N ILE A 5 -20.36 3.09 -5.39
CA ILE A 5 -19.15 2.93 -6.21
C ILE A 5 -18.81 1.44 -6.39
N THR A 6 -18.65 1.01 -7.63
CA THR A 6 -18.24 -0.35 -7.97
C THR A 6 -16.71 -0.48 -8.00
N LEU A 7 -16.20 -1.57 -7.41
CA LEU A 7 -14.77 -1.82 -7.26
C LEU A 7 -14.36 -3.15 -7.90
N ALA A 8 -13.25 -3.14 -8.62
CA ALA A 8 -12.44 -4.33 -8.88
C ALA A 8 -11.33 -4.45 -7.82
N VAL A 9 -10.93 -5.66 -7.43
CA VAL A 9 -9.82 -5.88 -6.49
C VAL A 9 -8.75 -6.78 -7.10
N VAL A 10 -7.53 -6.26 -7.21
CA VAL A 10 -6.35 -6.98 -7.73
C VAL A 10 -5.42 -7.29 -6.55
N GLY A 11 -5.34 -8.56 -6.16
CA GLY A 11 -4.64 -9.04 -4.98
C GLY A 11 -5.54 -9.12 -3.74
N ALA A 12 -6.17 -10.27 -3.50
CA ALA A 12 -7.00 -10.54 -2.32
C ALA A 12 -6.15 -11.04 -1.13
N GLY A 13 -5.05 -10.33 -0.85
CA GLY A 13 -4.21 -10.55 0.33
C GLY A 13 -4.74 -9.83 1.58
N SER A 14 -3.90 -9.74 2.62
CA SER A 14 -4.25 -9.04 3.89
C SER A 14 -4.82 -7.63 3.69
N ARG A 15 -4.34 -6.90 2.68
CA ARG A 15 -4.85 -5.58 2.31
C ARG A 15 -6.13 -5.64 1.48
N GLY A 16 -6.10 -6.29 0.31
CA GLY A 16 -7.26 -6.39 -0.59
C GLY A 16 -8.49 -7.03 0.06
N GLU A 17 -8.32 -8.15 0.77
CA GLU A 17 -9.40 -8.81 1.50
C GLU A 17 -9.66 -8.16 2.85
N GLY A 18 -8.66 -8.15 3.74
CA GLY A 18 -8.87 -7.80 5.15
C GLY A 18 -9.18 -6.32 5.39
N ALA A 19 -8.45 -5.42 4.73
CA ALA A 19 -8.65 -3.98 4.89
C ALA A 19 -9.73 -3.45 3.95
N TYR A 20 -9.57 -3.62 2.64
CA TYR A 20 -10.43 -2.99 1.63
C TYR A 20 -11.75 -3.75 1.45
N GLY A 21 -11.71 -5.05 1.15
CA GLY A 21 -12.92 -5.90 1.06
C GLY A 21 -13.72 -5.88 2.36
N GLY A 22 -13.06 -6.10 3.50
CA GLY A 22 -13.67 -5.99 4.82
C GLY A 22 -14.31 -4.62 5.10
N TRP A 23 -13.74 -3.51 4.61
CA TRP A 23 -14.38 -2.20 4.70
C TRP A 23 -15.64 -2.12 3.82
N VAL A 24 -15.59 -2.62 2.58
CA VAL A 24 -16.74 -2.62 1.66
C VAL A 24 -17.91 -3.44 2.23
N LEU A 25 -17.66 -4.62 2.82
CA LEU A 25 -18.69 -5.44 3.46
C LEU A 25 -19.39 -4.73 4.64
N ARG A 26 -18.72 -3.76 5.29
CA ARG A 26 -19.29 -2.95 6.38
C ARG A 26 -19.98 -1.68 5.90
N HIS A 27 -19.84 -1.30 4.62
CA HIS A 27 -20.42 -0.09 4.03
C HIS A 27 -21.02 -0.36 2.63
N PRO A 28 -21.98 -1.31 2.52
CA PRO A 28 -22.58 -1.69 1.24
C PRO A 28 -23.41 -0.56 0.59
N ASP A 29 -23.78 0.45 1.37
CA ASP A 29 -24.40 1.71 0.96
C ASP A 29 -23.43 2.66 0.24
N ARG A 30 -22.11 2.40 0.32
CA ARG A 30 -21.06 3.27 -0.23
C ARG A 30 -20.28 2.63 -1.37
N ALA A 31 -20.03 1.32 -1.28
CA ALA A 31 -19.28 0.60 -2.29
C ALA A 31 -19.71 -0.87 -2.43
N ARG A 32 -19.40 -1.47 -3.58
CA ARG A 32 -19.60 -2.90 -3.86
C ARG A 32 -18.44 -3.42 -4.69
N VAL A 33 -17.86 -4.56 -4.30
CA VAL A 33 -16.89 -5.27 -5.16
C VAL A 33 -17.66 -6.05 -6.23
N VAL A 34 -17.23 -5.94 -7.48
CA VAL A 34 -17.88 -6.58 -8.64
C VAL A 34 -16.95 -7.49 -9.46
N ALA A 35 -15.64 -7.42 -9.20
CA ALA A 35 -14.64 -8.30 -9.81
C ALA A 35 -13.42 -8.50 -8.88
N VAL A 36 -12.76 -9.65 -8.97
CA VAL A 36 -11.52 -9.97 -8.25
C VAL A 36 -10.50 -10.67 -9.15
N ALA A 37 -9.24 -10.28 -9.02
CA ALA A 37 -8.10 -11.00 -9.56
C ALA A 37 -7.14 -11.38 -8.41
N GLU A 38 -6.94 -12.68 -8.19
CA GLU A 38 -6.01 -13.21 -7.17
C GLU A 38 -5.47 -14.57 -7.62
N PRO A 39 -4.15 -14.77 -7.71
CA PRO A 39 -3.59 -16.02 -8.22
C PRO A 39 -3.85 -17.21 -7.29
N ARG A 40 -3.87 -17.01 -5.96
CA ARG A 40 -4.10 -18.11 -5.01
C ARG A 40 -5.59 -18.44 -4.91
N GLN A 41 -6.01 -19.51 -5.58
CA GLN A 41 -7.39 -20.00 -5.61
C GLN A 41 -8.11 -19.94 -4.25
N VAL A 42 -7.53 -20.47 -3.17
CA VAL A 42 -8.16 -20.48 -1.84
C VAL A 42 -8.51 -19.07 -1.32
N ARG A 43 -7.70 -18.04 -1.66
CA ARG A 43 -8.01 -16.64 -1.30
C ARG A 43 -9.06 -16.06 -2.24
N ARG A 44 -8.91 -16.29 -3.54
CA ARG A 44 -9.81 -15.83 -4.58
C ARG A 44 -11.24 -16.34 -4.35
N ASP A 45 -11.40 -17.63 -4.15
CA ASP A 45 -12.69 -18.29 -3.96
C ASP A 45 -13.37 -17.82 -2.66
N ARG A 46 -12.60 -17.67 -1.57
CA ARG A 46 -13.09 -17.10 -0.30
C ARG A 46 -13.55 -15.65 -0.45
N PHE A 47 -12.76 -14.82 -1.12
CA PHE A 47 -13.09 -13.42 -1.35
C PHE A 47 -14.32 -13.28 -2.26
N ALA A 48 -14.37 -14.04 -3.36
CA ALA A 48 -15.49 -14.06 -4.29
C ALA A 48 -16.81 -14.48 -3.59
N ALA A 49 -16.76 -15.53 -2.76
CA ALA A 49 -17.91 -15.96 -1.97
C ALA A 49 -18.36 -14.90 -0.94
N ALA A 50 -17.42 -14.27 -0.22
CA ALA A 50 -17.73 -13.24 0.77
C ALA A 50 -18.37 -11.97 0.16
N HIS A 51 -18.02 -11.64 -1.08
CA HIS A 51 -18.52 -10.46 -1.80
C HIS A 51 -19.65 -10.74 -2.81
N GLY A 52 -20.01 -12.01 -3.06
CA GLY A 52 -20.99 -12.38 -4.09
C GLY A 52 -20.52 -12.10 -5.52
N VAL A 53 -19.21 -12.18 -5.78
CA VAL A 53 -18.58 -11.81 -7.05
C VAL A 53 -18.47 -13.03 -7.98
N THR A 54 -18.99 -12.90 -9.20
CA THR A 54 -18.86 -13.91 -10.26
C THR A 54 -17.64 -13.70 -11.16
N HIS A 55 -17.23 -12.45 -11.39
CA HIS A 55 -16.03 -12.10 -12.16
C HIS A 55 -14.76 -12.35 -11.32
N SER A 56 -14.25 -13.57 -11.38
CA SER A 56 -13.19 -14.07 -10.50
C SER A 56 -12.06 -14.71 -11.30
N PHE A 57 -10.87 -14.09 -11.28
CA PHE A 57 -9.76 -14.41 -12.18
C PHE A 57 -8.45 -14.72 -11.46
N ALA A 58 -7.59 -15.52 -12.09
CA ALA A 58 -6.26 -15.83 -11.58
C ALA A 58 -5.24 -14.72 -11.89
N ASP A 59 -5.31 -14.11 -13.09
CA ASP A 59 -4.52 -12.94 -13.49
C ASP A 59 -5.44 -11.70 -13.58
N TRP A 60 -4.87 -10.52 -13.35
CA TRP A 60 -5.56 -9.24 -13.52
C TRP A 60 -5.78 -8.87 -15.00
N ARG A 61 -4.98 -9.46 -15.90
CA ARG A 61 -5.11 -9.31 -17.36
C ARG A 61 -6.44 -9.88 -17.86
N ASP A 62 -6.88 -11.03 -17.32
CA ASP A 62 -8.18 -11.64 -17.64
C ASP A 62 -9.35 -10.75 -17.20
N LEU A 63 -9.22 -10.12 -16.02
CA LEU A 63 -10.20 -9.15 -15.52
C LEU A 63 -10.25 -7.93 -16.45
N LEU A 64 -9.09 -7.37 -16.81
CA LEU A 64 -8.99 -6.22 -17.71
C LEU A 64 -9.53 -6.52 -19.12
N ALA A 65 -9.42 -7.76 -19.60
CA ALA A 65 -9.94 -8.20 -20.89
C ALA A 65 -11.48 -8.15 -20.99
N LEU A 66 -12.21 -8.04 -19.87
CA LEU A 66 -13.65 -7.73 -19.87
C LEU A 66 -13.97 -6.27 -20.24
N GLY A 67 -12.97 -5.40 -20.30
CA GLY A 67 -13.15 -3.95 -20.42
C GLY A 67 -13.35 -3.26 -19.07
N LYS A 68 -14.02 -2.10 -19.06
CA LYS A 68 -14.30 -1.36 -17.82
C LYS A 68 -15.57 -1.89 -17.15
N VAL A 69 -15.41 -2.81 -16.21
CA VAL A 69 -16.51 -3.45 -15.45
C VAL A 69 -16.76 -2.85 -14.06
N ALA A 70 -15.92 -1.90 -13.63
CA ALA A 70 -16.06 -1.19 -12.36
C ALA A 70 -15.62 0.28 -12.48
N ASP A 71 -16.04 1.12 -11.54
CA ASP A 71 -15.68 2.55 -11.50
C ASP A 71 -14.20 2.74 -11.12
N ALA A 72 -13.73 1.93 -10.17
CA ALA A 72 -12.37 1.96 -9.66
C ALA A 72 -11.77 0.56 -9.43
N VAL A 73 -10.45 0.48 -9.34
CA VAL A 73 -9.69 -0.71 -8.97
C VAL A 73 -8.87 -0.45 -7.71
N VAL A 74 -8.87 -1.43 -6.80
CA VAL A 74 -7.94 -1.51 -5.68
C VAL A 74 -6.81 -2.45 -6.07
N ILE A 75 -5.57 -1.96 -6.10
CA ILE A 75 -4.38 -2.76 -6.42
C ILE A 75 -3.61 -2.97 -5.12
N ALA A 76 -3.60 -4.22 -4.65
CA ALA A 76 -3.03 -4.66 -3.37
C ALA A 76 -2.16 -5.92 -3.55
N THR A 77 -1.49 -6.02 -4.70
CA THR A 77 -0.42 -6.97 -5.01
C THR A 77 0.89 -6.63 -4.26
N PRO A 78 1.96 -7.43 -4.37
CA PRO A 78 3.30 -7.00 -3.99
C PRO A 78 3.75 -5.76 -4.76
N ASP A 79 4.57 -4.92 -4.15
CA ASP A 79 4.96 -3.60 -4.69
C ASP A 79 5.78 -3.68 -5.98
N SER A 80 6.59 -4.72 -6.16
CA SER A 80 7.27 -5.01 -7.42
C SER A 80 6.33 -5.35 -8.58
N GLN A 81 5.05 -5.61 -8.31
CA GLN A 81 4.01 -5.94 -9.30
C GLN A 81 3.01 -4.79 -9.52
N HIS A 82 3.22 -3.60 -8.94
CA HIS A 82 2.27 -2.49 -9.04
C HIS A 82 2.25 -1.80 -10.41
N VAL A 83 3.41 -1.65 -11.06
CA VAL A 83 3.57 -0.77 -12.24
C VAL A 83 2.69 -1.19 -13.42
N GLU A 84 2.67 -2.47 -13.77
CA GLU A 84 1.90 -3.00 -14.91
C GLU A 84 0.38 -2.84 -14.74
N PRO A 85 -0.26 -3.39 -13.68
CA PRO A 85 -1.70 -3.23 -13.50
C PRO A 85 -2.08 -1.76 -13.30
N ALA A 86 -1.32 -0.96 -12.52
CA ALA A 86 -1.68 0.44 -12.31
C ALA A 86 -1.66 1.24 -13.62
N THR A 87 -0.67 1.01 -14.49
CA THR A 87 -0.62 1.62 -15.83
C THR A 87 -1.80 1.17 -16.71
N ALA A 88 -2.06 -0.14 -16.76
CA ALA A 88 -3.06 -0.71 -17.64
C ALA A 88 -4.52 -0.36 -17.23
N PHE A 89 -4.83 -0.40 -15.93
CA PHE A 89 -6.14 0.01 -15.42
C PHE A 89 -6.36 1.53 -15.54
N ALA A 90 -5.32 2.36 -15.39
CA ALA A 90 -5.43 3.80 -15.65
C ALA A 90 -5.81 4.06 -17.11
N GLN A 91 -5.11 3.43 -18.06
CA GLN A 91 -5.38 3.54 -19.49
C GLN A 91 -6.78 3.02 -19.89
N ALA A 92 -7.30 2.03 -19.19
CA ALA A 92 -8.69 1.57 -19.32
C ALA A 92 -9.72 2.46 -18.59
N GLY A 93 -9.29 3.60 -18.04
CA GLY A 93 -10.16 4.62 -17.45
C GLY A 93 -10.68 4.30 -16.04
N TYR A 94 -10.08 3.35 -15.32
CA TYR A 94 -10.42 3.07 -13.92
C TYR A 94 -9.80 4.11 -13.00
N HIS A 95 -10.53 4.55 -11.98
CA HIS A 95 -9.93 5.22 -10.82
C HIS A 95 -9.12 4.20 -10.00
N ILE A 96 -8.06 4.62 -9.31
CA ILE A 96 -7.09 3.69 -8.69
C ILE A 96 -6.86 4.02 -7.22
N LEU A 97 -6.97 2.99 -6.37
CA LEU A 97 -6.36 2.96 -5.04
C LEU A 97 -5.24 1.90 -5.04
N LEU A 98 -3.99 2.36 -4.95
CA LEU A 98 -2.79 1.52 -4.97
C LEU A 98 -2.22 1.40 -3.54
N GLU A 99 -1.97 0.21 -3.00
CA GLU A 99 -1.24 0.09 -1.70
C GLU A 99 0.19 0.63 -1.84
N LYS A 100 0.83 0.96 -0.72
CA LYS A 100 2.19 1.47 -0.68
C LYS A 100 3.22 0.35 -0.44
N PRO A 101 4.49 0.51 -0.85
CA PRO A 101 5.03 1.60 -1.66
C PRO A 101 4.55 1.51 -3.11
N MET A 102 4.55 2.66 -3.82
CA MET A 102 4.00 2.75 -5.18
C MET A 102 4.76 1.87 -6.18
N ALA A 103 6.10 1.88 -6.12
CA ALA A 103 6.98 0.93 -6.81
C ALA A 103 8.35 0.88 -6.09
N PRO A 104 9.19 -0.15 -6.33
CA PRO A 104 10.54 -0.22 -5.76
C PRO A 104 11.54 0.80 -6.34
N SER A 105 11.24 1.40 -7.50
CA SER A 105 12.10 2.35 -8.21
C SER A 105 11.41 3.68 -8.50
N GLU A 106 12.20 4.75 -8.63
CA GLU A 106 11.71 6.07 -9.03
C GLU A 106 11.08 6.03 -10.44
N GLU A 107 11.69 5.31 -11.38
CA GLU A 107 11.17 5.13 -12.74
C GLU A 107 9.79 4.45 -12.74
N GLY A 108 9.62 3.38 -11.94
CA GLY A 108 8.33 2.73 -11.76
C GLY A 108 7.29 3.67 -11.16
N CYS A 109 7.69 4.48 -10.19
CA CYS A 109 6.84 5.53 -9.61
C CYS A 109 6.40 6.59 -10.65
N ARG A 110 7.34 7.06 -11.48
CA ARG A 110 7.05 8.03 -12.55
C ARG A 110 6.08 7.47 -13.58
N ARG A 111 6.31 6.24 -14.06
CA ARG A 111 5.43 5.56 -15.03
C ARG A 111 3.99 5.45 -14.54
N ILE A 112 3.78 5.10 -13.26
CA ILE A 112 2.44 5.04 -12.65
C ILE A 112 1.78 6.42 -12.61
N ALA A 113 2.52 7.45 -12.14
CA ALA A 113 2.00 8.81 -12.03
C ALA A 113 1.68 9.44 -13.40
N GLU A 114 2.53 9.21 -14.40
CA GLU A 114 2.32 9.65 -15.78
C GLU A 114 1.09 8.99 -16.41
N ALA A 115 0.94 7.67 -16.27
CA ALA A 115 -0.22 6.94 -16.77
C ALA A 115 -1.54 7.42 -16.16
N ALA A 116 -1.57 7.61 -14.82
CA ALA A 116 -2.73 8.14 -14.12
C ALA A 116 -3.08 9.57 -14.57
N THR A 117 -2.06 10.43 -14.72
CA THR A 117 -2.23 11.83 -15.15
C THR A 117 -2.73 11.93 -16.59
N GLN A 118 -2.11 11.18 -17.52
CA GLN A 118 -2.49 11.17 -18.94
C GLN A 118 -3.91 10.62 -19.16
N SER A 119 -4.33 9.64 -18.34
CA SER A 119 -5.67 9.05 -18.41
C SER A 119 -6.73 9.89 -17.69
N GLY A 120 -6.35 10.96 -16.98
CA GLY A 120 -7.28 11.84 -16.25
C GLY A 120 -8.04 11.16 -15.11
N VAL A 121 -7.52 10.05 -14.57
CA VAL A 121 -8.21 9.25 -13.54
C VAL A 121 -7.85 9.72 -12.13
N LEU A 122 -8.81 9.61 -11.20
CA LEU A 122 -8.50 9.74 -9.77
C LEU A 122 -7.52 8.63 -9.35
N PHE A 123 -6.41 9.02 -8.77
CA PHE A 123 -5.35 8.12 -8.30
C PHE A 123 -4.99 8.46 -6.85
N ALA A 124 -4.97 7.43 -5.99
CA ALA A 124 -4.54 7.55 -4.60
C ALA A 124 -3.63 6.39 -4.21
N VAL A 125 -2.61 6.70 -3.41
CA VAL A 125 -1.73 5.70 -2.77
C VAL A 125 -2.22 5.46 -1.33
N GLY A 126 -2.10 4.22 -0.86
CA GLY A 126 -2.53 3.72 0.45
C GLY A 126 -1.78 4.27 1.67
N HIS A 127 -1.48 5.57 1.70
CA HIS A 127 -0.89 6.26 2.86
C HIS A 127 -1.94 6.44 3.98
N VAL A 128 -2.33 5.33 4.60
CA VAL A 128 -3.42 5.25 5.59
C VAL A 128 -3.25 6.22 6.77
N LEU A 129 -2.02 6.60 7.14
CA LEU A 129 -1.75 7.51 8.25
C LEU A 129 -2.46 8.86 8.07
N ARG A 130 -2.59 9.38 6.83
CA ARG A 130 -3.29 10.64 6.53
C ARG A 130 -4.74 10.68 7.04
N TYR A 131 -5.37 9.52 7.13
CA TYR A 131 -6.80 9.36 7.44
C TYR A 131 -7.06 8.89 8.88
N THR A 132 -6.02 8.78 9.70
CA THR A 132 -6.17 8.37 11.12
C THR A 132 -6.76 9.52 11.96
N PRO A 133 -7.61 9.23 12.96
CA PRO A 133 -8.19 10.27 13.82
C PRO A 133 -7.14 11.16 14.51
N TYR A 134 -6.02 10.56 14.94
CA TYR A 134 -4.94 11.32 15.58
C TYR A 134 -4.22 12.25 14.60
N THR A 135 -4.12 11.91 13.31
CA THR A 135 -3.53 12.79 12.30
C THR A 135 -4.44 13.97 12.01
N SER A 136 -5.75 13.74 11.92
CA SER A 136 -6.73 14.82 11.81
C SER A 136 -6.65 15.77 13.02
N ALA A 137 -6.60 15.23 14.24
CA ALA A 137 -6.44 16.04 15.45
C ALA A 137 -5.11 16.81 15.49
N LEU A 138 -4.00 16.17 15.09
CA LEU A 138 -2.70 16.81 15.01
C LEU A 138 -2.68 17.95 13.98
N LYS A 139 -3.31 17.77 12.81
CA LYS A 139 -3.40 18.81 11.77
C LYS A 139 -4.19 20.03 12.20
N GLU A 140 -5.14 19.90 13.13
CA GLU A 140 -5.77 21.06 13.76
C GLU A 140 -4.88 21.66 14.86
N ALA A 141 -4.26 20.83 15.70
CA ALA A 141 -3.37 21.29 16.77
C ALA A 141 -2.15 22.07 16.27
N VAL A 142 -1.52 21.68 15.16
CA VAL A 142 -0.36 22.40 14.61
C VAL A 142 -0.71 23.78 14.03
N LYS A 143 -1.98 24.12 13.84
CA LYS A 143 -2.38 25.47 13.41
C LYS A 143 -2.25 26.52 14.53
N SER A 144 -2.23 26.11 15.80
CA SER A 144 -2.18 27.04 16.94
C SER A 144 -0.77 27.32 17.45
N ILE A 145 0.25 26.56 17.00
CA ILE A 145 1.63 26.69 17.49
C ILE A 145 2.50 27.68 16.68
N GLY A 146 1.95 28.28 15.62
CA GLY A 146 2.69 29.12 14.69
C GLY A 146 3.56 28.31 13.72
N ASP A 147 4.73 28.84 13.37
CA ASP A 147 5.64 28.18 12.43
C ASP A 147 6.28 26.92 13.02
N ILE A 148 6.14 25.80 12.29
CA ILE A 148 6.85 24.55 12.61
C ILE A 148 8.34 24.73 12.30
N VAL A 149 9.15 24.95 13.35
CA VAL A 149 10.61 25.09 13.25
C VAL A 149 11.32 23.74 13.13
N SER A 150 10.85 22.72 13.85
CA SER A 150 11.44 21.38 13.84
C SER A 150 10.42 20.32 14.21
N VAL A 151 10.62 19.09 13.71
CA VAL A 151 9.83 17.90 14.06
C VAL A 151 10.79 16.74 14.30
N GLN A 152 10.67 16.07 15.45
CA GLN A 152 11.32 14.79 15.70
C GLN A 152 10.27 13.69 15.57
N HIS A 153 10.57 12.67 14.77
CA HIS A 153 9.69 11.53 14.53
C HIS A 153 10.46 10.21 14.71
N LEU A 154 9.78 9.18 15.18
CA LEU A 154 10.33 7.86 15.43
C LEU A 154 9.31 6.79 15.03
N GLU A 155 9.65 5.96 14.04
CA GLU A 155 8.87 4.77 13.65
C GLU A 155 9.58 3.50 14.14
N PRO A 156 9.18 2.92 15.29
CA PRO A 156 9.75 1.68 15.79
C PRO A 156 9.14 0.47 15.07
N VAL A 157 9.96 -0.31 14.37
CA VAL A 157 9.51 -1.57 13.76
C VAL A 157 9.62 -2.73 14.77
N GLY A 158 8.48 -3.22 15.24
CA GLY A 158 8.42 -4.33 16.19
C GLY A 158 9.06 -5.62 15.69
N PHE A 159 9.74 -6.36 16.58
CA PHE A 159 10.57 -7.53 16.24
C PHE A 159 9.83 -8.60 15.44
N TRP A 160 8.54 -8.84 15.74
CA TRP A 160 7.71 -9.82 15.04
C TRP A 160 7.48 -9.41 13.59
N HIS A 161 7.28 -8.11 13.35
CA HIS A 161 7.06 -7.56 12.02
C HIS A 161 8.34 -7.57 11.21
N GLN A 162 9.49 -7.28 11.85
CA GLN A 162 10.81 -7.40 11.24
C GLN A 162 11.09 -8.84 10.80
N ALA A 163 10.96 -9.80 11.72
CA ALA A 163 11.21 -11.21 11.44
C ALA A 163 10.26 -11.78 10.38
N HIS A 164 8.95 -11.45 10.46
CA HIS A 164 7.95 -11.93 9.52
C HIS A 164 8.12 -11.34 8.11
N SER A 165 8.26 -10.02 7.99
CA SER A 165 8.15 -9.33 6.69
C SER A 165 9.51 -9.13 5.99
N PHE A 166 10.56 -8.81 6.75
CA PHE A 166 11.86 -8.35 6.22
C PHE A 166 13.01 -9.36 6.41
N VAL A 167 12.82 -10.40 7.23
CA VAL A 167 13.78 -11.52 7.33
C VAL A 167 13.26 -12.77 6.61
N ARG A 168 11.99 -13.13 6.83
CA ARG A 168 11.38 -14.36 6.29
C ARG A 168 10.29 -14.14 5.24
N GLY A 169 9.95 -12.89 4.95
CA GLY A 169 8.76 -12.51 4.20
C GLY A 169 9.02 -12.03 2.78
N ASN A 170 8.01 -11.36 2.23
CA ASN A 170 8.03 -10.82 0.87
C ASN A 170 9.13 -9.75 0.67
N TRP A 171 9.54 -9.06 1.73
CA TRP A 171 10.52 -7.96 1.70
C TRP A 171 11.90 -8.36 2.22
N ARG A 172 12.24 -9.66 2.14
CA ARG A 172 13.54 -10.21 2.58
C ARG A 172 14.71 -9.94 1.62
N ARG A 173 14.43 -9.40 0.42
CA ARG A 173 15.37 -9.25 -0.69
C ARG A 173 15.07 -8.00 -1.52
N GLU A 174 16.07 -7.16 -1.69
CA GLU A 174 15.96 -5.87 -2.39
C GLU A 174 15.87 -6.03 -3.93
N ASP A 175 16.29 -7.18 -4.47
CA ASP A 175 16.11 -7.52 -5.88
C ASP A 175 14.69 -8.09 -6.19
N GLU A 176 13.91 -8.41 -5.17
CA GLU A 176 12.52 -8.88 -5.30
C GLU A 176 11.47 -7.81 -4.94
N SER A 177 11.86 -6.76 -4.19
CA SER A 177 10.94 -5.87 -3.47
C SER A 177 11.59 -4.57 -2.99
N SER A 178 10.79 -3.60 -2.53
CA SER A 178 11.32 -2.40 -1.85
C SER A 178 12.06 -2.74 -0.56
N PHE A 179 13.24 -2.14 -0.38
CA PHE A 179 14.01 -2.19 0.87
C PHE A 179 13.21 -1.67 2.08
N MET A 180 13.56 -2.14 3.27
CA MET A 180 12.79 -1.95 4.51
C MET A 180 12.39 -0.49 4.78
N LEU A 181 13.34 0.45 4.69
CA LEU A 181 13.08 1.88 4.94
C LEU A 181 12.06 2.46 3.95
N MET A 182 12.07 2.04 2.68
CA MET A 182 11.03 2.46 1.73
C MET A 182 9.69 1.80 2.07
N ALA A 183 9.66 0.47 2.26
CA ALA A 183 8.44 -0.28 2.52
C ALA A 183 7.71 0.15 3.81
N LYS A 184 8.47 0.63 4.82
CA LYS A 184 7.96 1.16 6.09
C LYS A 184 7.78 2.67 6.07
N SER A 185 8.86 3.41 5.88
CA SER A 185 8.89 4.86 6.11
C SER A 185 8.47 5.72 4.93
N CYS A 186 8.02 5.12 3.82
CA CYS A 186 7.15 5.84 2.89
C CYS A 186 5.86 6.35 3.56
N HIS A 187 5.35 5.70 4.62
CA HIS A 187 4.27 6.26 5.43
C HIS A 187 4.72 7.50 6.22
N ASP A 188 5.90 7.45 6.85
CA ASP A 188 6.39 8.52 7.72
C ASP A 188 6.77 9.78 6.93
N ILE A 189 7.47 9.61 5.79
CA ILE A 189 7.87 10.71 4.91
C ILE A 189 6.62 11.39 4.31
N ASP A 190 5.65 10.59 3.86
CA ASP A 190 4.37 11.08 3.35
C ASP A 190 3.57 11.82 4.44
N TRP A 191 3.54 11.27 5.65
CA TRP A 191 2.81 11.82 6.80
C TRP A 191 3.42 13.12 7.31
N LEU A 192 4.76 13.19 7.43
CA LEU A 192 5.48 14.41 7.79
C LEU A 192 5.22 15.52 6.75
N SER A 193 5.31 15.18 5.45
CA SER A 193 4.96 16.11 4.37
C SER A 193 3.49 16.58 4.47
N PHE A 194 2.56 15.67 4.75
CA PHE A 194 1.13 15.96 4.87
C PHE A 194 0.76 16.79 6.10
N VAL A 195 1.43 16.61 7.24
CA VAL A 195 1.20 17.36 8.48
C VAL A 195 1.88 18.73 8.43
N VAL A 196 3.14 18.79 8.00
CA VAL A 196 3.91 20.05 7.93
C VAL A 196 3.46 20.94 6.76
N GLY A 197 2.98 20.34 5.66
CA GLY A 197 2.40 21.08 4.53
C GLY A 197 3.40 21.91 3.71
N ARG A 198 4.70 21.58 3.77
CA ARG A 198 5.78 22.31 3.07
C ARG A 198 6.54 21.37 2.14
N ALA A 199 6.95 21.89 0.97
CA ALA A 199 7.77 21.14 0.03
C ALA A 199 9.14 20.80 0.62
N ILE A 200 9.58 19.54 0.45
CA ILE A 200 10.90 19.07 0.85
C ILE A 200 11.92 19.61 -0.15
N THR A 201 12.84 20.48 0.29
CA THR A 201 13.86 21.10 -0.58
C THR A 201 15.23 20.42 -0.49
N ARG A 202 15.53 19.77 0.64
CA ARG A 202 16.79 19.08 0.93
C ARG A 202 16.54 17.88 1.83
N VAL A 203 17.31 16.82 1.65
CA VAL A 203 17.29 15.60 2.47
C VAL A 203 18.73 15.25 2.83
N SER A 204 18.94 14.72 4.03
CA SER A 204 20.19 14.07 4.45
C SER A 204 19.81 12.76 5.16
N SER A 205 20.64 11.74 5.02
CA SER A 205 20.44 10.42 5.62
C SER A 205 21.77 9.83 6.03
N PHE A 206 21.77 9.07 7.12
CA PHE A 206 22.93 8.40 7.67
C PHE A 206 22.50 7.04 8.24
N GLY A 207 23.36 6.03 8.09
CA GLY A 207 23.08 4.67 8.53
C GLY A 207 24.28 3.76 8.29
N SER A 208 24.20 2.54 8.81
CA SER A 208 25.22 1.51 8.66
C SER A 208 24.55 0.15 8.46
N LEU A 209 25.17 -0.71 7.66
CA LEU A 209 24.76 -2.11 7.56
C LEU A 209 25.35 -2.89 8.74
N THR A 210 24.48 -3.53 9.51
CA THR A 210 24.86 -4.43 10.60
C THR A 210 24.26 -5.81 10.32
N HIS A 211 25.09 -6.85 10.44
CA HIS A 211 24.62 -8.24 10.39
C HIS A 211 24.49 -8.77 11.81
N PHE A 212 23.42 -9.49 12.11
CA PHE A 212 23.38 -10.31 13.30
C PHE A 212 24.18 -11.59 13.03
N THR A 213 25.09 -11.96 13.94
CA THR A 213 25.94 -13.15 13.81
C THR A 213 25.95 -13.91 15.14
N PRO A 214 26.40 -15.18 15.19
CA PRO A 214 26.48 -15.93 16.45
C PRO A 214 27.26 -15.20 17.56
N ALA A 215 28.27 -14.40 17.20
CA ALA A 215 29.07 -13.62 18.13
C ALA A 215 28.34 -12.41 18.74
N MET A 216 27.23 -11.98 18.15
CA MET A 216 26.36 -10.90 18.66
C MET A 216 25.10 -11.42 19.37
N LYS A 217 25.00 -12.74 19.59
CA LYS A 217 23.89 -13.37 20.32
C LYS A 217 23.82 -12.82 21.75
N PRO A 218 22.70 -12.20 22.18
CA PRO A 218 22.55 -11.71 23.55
C PRO A 218 22.68 -12.84 24.58
N VAL A 219 23.27 -12.55 25.74
CA VAL A 219 23.38 -13.50 26.85
C VAL A 219 21.97 -13.95 27.26
N GLY A 220 21.73 -15.27 27.27
CA GLY A 220 20.42 -15.86 27.57
C GLY A 220 19.45 -15.96 26.38
N ALA A 221 19.81 -15.52 25.17
CA ALA A 221 18.98 -15.73 23.99
C ALA A 221 18.90 -17.20 23.55
N ALA A 222 17.78 -17.60 22.97
CA ALA A 222 17.59 -18.96 22.45
C ALA A 222 18.45 -19.24 21.21
N ASP A 223 18.78 -20.51 20.97
CA ASP A 223 19.64 -20.94 19.83
C ASP A 223 18.98 -20.76 18.44
N ARG A 224 17.70 -20.37 18.41
CA ARG A 224 16.96 -20.00 17.19
C ARG A 224 17.06 -18.51 16.84
N CYS A 225 17.80 -17.74 17.62
CA CYS A 225 18.27 -16.39 17.27
C CYS A 225 19.64 -16.52 16.61
N LEU A 226 19.64 -16.91 15.33
CA LEU A 226 20.77 -17.02 14.42
C LEU A 226 20.27 -16.66 13.01
#